data_AF-A0A961YL06-F1
#
_entry.id   AF-A0A961YL06-F1
#
_cell.length_a   1.000
_cell.length_b   1.000
_cell.length_c   1.000
_cell.angle_alpha   90.00
_cell.angle_beta   90.00
_cell.angle_gamma   90.00
#
_symmetry.space_group_name_H-M   'P 1'
#
loop_
_entity.id
_entity.type
_entity.pdbx_description
1 polymer ?
#
loop_
_entity_poly.entity_id
_entity_poly.type
_entity_poly.pdbx_seq_one_letter_code
_entity_poly.pdbx_strand_id
1 'polypeptide(L)' 'PNDLDMTFGPEVKFVKAPTAEQGANLPPSMGLQFFGIVEIDDQTEQLTVRLMDRDDAELYTVTLDPKRA' A
#
# COMPACT_ATOMS: atom_id res chain seq x y z
N PRO A 1 -2.53 3.27 14.35
CA PRO A 1 -1.78 4.34 13.63
C PRO A 1 -2.21 5.69 14.20
N ASN A 2 -1.38 6.72 14.06
CA ASN A 2 -1.78 8.07 14.43
C ASN A 2 -2.69 8.68 13.37
N ASP A 3 -3.46 9.70 13.74
CA ASP A 3 -4.31 10.45 12.81
C ASP A 3 -3.49 11.16 11.73
N LEU A 4 -4.09 11.33 10.55
CA LEU A 4 -3.45 12.01 9.42
C LEU A 4 -3.37 13.52 9.68
N ASP A 5 -2.17 14.08 9.66
CA ASP A 5 -1.95 15.53 9.74
C ASP A 5 -2.19 16.19 8.37
N MET A 6 -3.17 17.10 8.31
CA MET A 6 -3.59 17.75 7.07
C MET A 6 -2.78 18.99 6.67
N THR A 7 -1.71 19.34 7.39
CA THR A 7 -0.95 20.60 7.19
C THR A 7 -0.45 20.81 5.75
N PHE A 8 -0.21 19.74 5.00
CA PHE A 8 0.27 19.80 3.59
C PHE A 8 -0.73 19.24 2.57
N GLY A 9 -2.01 19.10 2.95
CA GLY A 9 -3.04 18.48 2.13
C GLY A 9 -2.71 17.05 1.67
N PRO A 10 -2.13 16.16 2.51
CA PRO A 10 -1.90 14.79 2.12
C PRO A 10 -3.22 14.07 1.83
N GLU A 11 -3.16 13.10 0.93
CA GLU A 11 -4.28 12.24 0.61
C GLU A 11 -3.92 10.79 0.95
N VAL A 12 -4.71 10.16 1.81
CA VAL A 12 -4.60 8.73 2.07
C VAL A 12 -5.30 7.98 0.95
N LYS A 13 -4.50 7.36 0.07
CA LYS A 13 -5.00 6.52 -1.02
C LYS A 13 -5.45 5.14 -0.56
N PHE A 14 -4.81 4.61 0.47
CA PHE A 14 -5.11 3.30 1.03
C PHE A 14 -4.61 3.18 2.47
N VAL A 15 -5.37 2.51 3.34
CA VAL A 15 -4.96 2.19 4.71
C VAL A 15 -5.48 0.81 5.11
N LYS A 16 -4.57 -0.07 5.54
CA LYS A 16 -4.91 -1.33 6.22
C LYS A 16 -3.96 -1.49 7.40
N ALA A 17 -4.49 -1.20 8.58
CA ALA A 17 -3.75 -1.11 9.84
C ALA A 17 -4.68 -1.48 11.00
N PRO A 18 -4.14 -1.74 12.21
CA PRO A 18 -4.98 -1.95 13.39
C PRO A 18 -5.92 -0.77 13.64
N THR A 19 -7.16 -1.05 14.07
CA THR A 19 -8.05 -0.02 14.59
C THR A 19 -7.56 0.48 15.96
N ALA A 20 -8.12 1.59 16.43
CA ALA A 20 -7.79 2.13 17.75
C ALA A 20 -8.11 1.12 18.87
N GLU A 21 -9.21 0.39 18.73
CA GLU A 21 -9.67 -0.62 19.69
C GLU A 21 -8.79 -1.88 19.68
N GLN A 22 -8.24 -2.23 18.52
CA GLN A 22 -7.30 -3.35 18.41
C GLN A 22 -5.94 -3.03 19.05
N GLY A 23 -5.57 -1.76 19.13
CA GLY A 23 -4.33 -1.32 19.76
C GLY A 23 -3.07 -1.63 18.94
N ALA A 24 -1.93 -1.62 19.63
CA ALA A 24 -0.60 -1.83 19.03
C ALA A 24 -0.03 -3.22 19.38
N ASN A 25 1.06 -3.60 18.71
CA ASN A 25 1.80 -4.86 18.95
C ASN A 25 0.95 -6.13 18.78
N LEU A 26 0.02 -6.12 17.82
CA LEU A 26 -0.77 -7.29 17.47
C LEU A 26 0.13 -8.44 16.97
N PRO A 27 -0.22 -9.70 17.28
CA PRO A 27 0.54 -10.85 16.82
C PRO A 27 0.39 -11.04 15.30
N PRO A 28 1.36 -11.71 14.63
CA PRO A 28 1.27 -12.01 13.20
C PRO A 28 0.01 -12.79 12.78
N SER A 29 -0.61 -13.51 13.73
CA SER A 29 -1.87 -14.22 13.53
C SER A 29 -3.06 -13.31 13.20
N MET A 30 -2.94 -11.99 13.41
CA MET A 30 -3.97 -11.01 13.03
C MET A 30 -3.98 -10.65 11.54
N GLY A 31 -3.08 -11.24 10.73
CA GLY A 31 -3.12 -11.09 9.27
C GLY A 31 -2.72 -9.71 8.75
N LEU A 32 -2.12 -8.85 9.58
CA LEU A 32 -1.68 -7.51 9.22
C LEU A 32 -0.23 -7.50 8.71
N GLN A 33 0.09 -8.46 7.84
CA GLN A 33 1.41 -8.60 7.22
C GLN A 33 1.24 -8.43 5.71
N PHE A 34 2.03 -7.56 5.11
CA PHE A 34 1.86 -7.10 3.74
C PHE A 34 3.19 -7.13 2.99
N PHE A 35 3.13 -7.28 1.66
CA PHE A 35 4.28 -7.19 0.78
C PHE A 35 3.94 -6.46 -0.52
N GLY A 36 4.94 -5.90 -1.17
CA GLY A 36 4.79 -5.19 -2.44
C GLY A 36 5.28 -6.02 -3.62
N ILE A 37 4.57 -5.95 -4.75
CA ILE A 37 5.03 -6.41 -6.05
C ILE A 37 5.20 -5.19 -6.94
N VAL A 38 6.31 -5.15 -7.68
CA VAL A 38 6.58 -4.11 -8.68
C VAL A 38 6.84 -4.80 -10.00
N GLU A 39 6.09 -4.39 -11.01
CA GLU A 39 6.17 -4.89 -12.38
C GLU A 39 6.50 -3.71 -13.30
N ILE A 40 7.42 -3.90 -14.24
CA ILE A 40 7.73 -2.93 -15.28
C ILE A 40 7.47 -3.60 -16.62
N ASP A 41 6.59 -3.02 -17.41
CA ASP A 41 6.31 -3.46 -18.77
C ASP A 41 7.42 -2.99 -19.72
N ASP A 42 7.95 -3.88 -20.55
CA ASP A 42 9.12 -3.61 -21.39
C ASP A 42 8.80 -2.75 -22.62
N GLN A 43 7.55 -2.78 -23.09
CA GLN A 43 7.12 -2.04 -24.28
C GLN A 43 6.71 -0.62 -23.94
N THR A 44 5.96 -0.46 -22.85
CA THR A 44 5.36 0.82 -22.43
C THR A 44 6.18 1.53 -21.37
N GLU A 45 7.10 0.82 -20.70
CA GLU A 45 7.87 1.31 -19.56
C GLU A 45 6.99 1.68 -18.36
N GLN A 46 5.72 1.25 -18.35
CA GLN A 46 4.80 1.48 -17.24
C GLN A 46 5.25 0.69 -16.01
N LEU A 47 5.22 1.35 -14.85
CA LEU A 47 5.54 0.75 -13.56
C LEU A 47 4.24 0.53 -12.79
N THR A 48 3.88 -0.73 -12.57
CA THR A 48 2.73 -1.12 -11.75
C THR A 48 3.20 -1.58 -10.37
N VAL A 49 2.66 -0.94 -9.32
CA VAL A 49 2.92 -1.30 -7.92
C VAL A 49 1.65 -1.90 -7.33
N ARG A 50 1.77 -3.09 -6.74
CA ARG A 50 0.68 -3.80 -6.06
C ARG A 50 1.05 -4.02 -4.60
N LEU A 51 0.12 -3.73 -3.70
CA LEU A 51 0.21 -4.09 -2.29
C LEU A 51 -0.61 -5.36 -2.07
N MET A 52 0.01 -6.38 -1.49
CA MET A 52 -0.58 -7.68 -1.24
C MET A 52 -0.62 -7.98 0.26
N ASP A 53 -1.58 -8.80 0.72
CA ASP A 53 -1.46 -9.48 2.01
C ASP A 53 -0.97 -10.92 1.87
N ARG A 54 -0.67 -11.54 3.01
CA ARG A 54 -0.15 -12.92 3.11
C ARG A 54 -1.06 -14.01 2.52
N ASP A 55 -2.33 -13.70 2.24
CA ASP A 55 -3.28 -14.64 1.65
C ASP A 55 -3.36 -14.43 0.12
N ASP A 56 -2.35 -13.78 -0.46
CA ASP A 56 -2.24 -13.37 -1.86
C ASP A 56 -3.37 -12.46 -2.35
N ALA A 57 -4.06 -11.76 -1.44
CA ALA A 57 -5.07 -10.78 -1.82
C ALA A 57 -4.42 -9.46 -2.24
N GLU A 58 -4.79 -8.96 -3.42
CA GLU A 58 -4.43 -7.61 -3.85
C GLU A 58 -5.26 -6.58 -3.09
N LEU A 59 -4.56 -5.71 -2.36
CA LEU A 59 -5.15 -4.69 -1.51
C LEU A 59 -5.24 -3.33 -2.19
N TYR A 60 -4.24 -3.01 -3.01
CA TYR A 60 -4.13 -1.73 -3.70
C TYR A 60 -3.21 -1.87 -4.91
N THR A 61 -3.53 -1.15 -5.99
CA THR A 61 -2.73 -1.13 -7.21
C THR A 61 -2.64 0.28 -7.78
N VAL A 62 -1.49 0.64 -8.31
CA VAL A 62 -1.28 1.88 -9.07
C VAL A 62 -0.32 1.64 -10.22
N THR A 63 -0.66 2.15 -11.40
CA THR A 63 0.24 2.18 -12.56
C THR A 63 0.73 3.60 -12.78
N LEU A 64 2.03 3.74 -12.96
CA LEU A 64 2.71 5.01 -13.21
C LEU A 64 3.23 5.02 -14.64
N ASP A 65 2.87 6.06 -15.39
CA ASP A 65 3.42 6.31 -16.71
C ASP A 65 4.87 6.83 -16.60
N PRO A 66 5.77 6.43 -17.52
CA PRO A 66 7.14 6.92 -17.54
C PRO A 66 7.18 8.43 -17.81
N LYS A 67 8.03 9.16 -17.08
CA LYS A 67 8.34 10.56 -17.39
C LYS A 67 9.62 10.66 -18.20
N ARG A 68 9.51 11.27 -19.38
CA ARG A 68 10.65 11.56 -20.26
C ARG A 68 11.11 13.01 -20.05
N ALA A 69 12.41 13.24 -20.24
CA ALA A 69 13.04 14.55 -20.18
C ALA A 69 12.80 15.37 -21.45
#